data_AF-A0A6N6T9Q6-F1
#
_entry.id   AF-A0A6N6T9Q6-F1
#
_cell.length_a   1.000
_cell.length_b   1.000
_cell.length_c   1.000
_cell.angle_alpha   90.00
_cell.angle_beta   90.00
_cell.angle_gamma   90.00
#
_symmetry.space_group_name_H-M   'P 1'
#
loop_
_entity.id
_entity.type
_entity.pdbx_description
1 polymer ?
#
loop_
_entity_poly.entity_id
_entity_poly.type
_entity_poly.pdbx_seq_one_letter_code
_entity_poly.pdbx_strand_id
1 'polypeptide(L)' 'MKLTGVEVPTKTLFKLPPNTVIAVISDDKGEIRVVKVDHGSIPKDESFLKVAGGCFVPVNGRLVWVNPCPY' A
#
# COMPACT_ATOMS: atom_id res chain seq x y z
N MET A 1 -7.99 12.77 -14.23
CA MET A 1 -7.07 12.35 -13.16
C MET A 1 -7.24 10.86 -12.92
N LYS A 2 -6.16 10.08 -12.82
CA LYS A 2 -6.21 8.67 -12.42
C LYS A 2 -6.12 8.64 -10.89
N LEU A 3 -7.21 8.25 -10.22
CA LEU A 3 -7.21 8.11 -8.77
C LEU A 3 -6.39 6.87 -8.40
N THR A 4 -5.44 7.01 -7.47
CA THR A 4 -4.53 5.94 -7.03
C THR A 4 -5.07 5.19 -5.80
N GLY A 5 -6.25 5.56 -5.31
CA GLY A 5 -6.92 4.85 -4.22
C GLY A 5 -8.39 5.26 -4.04
N VAL A 6 -9.10 4.46 -3.24
CA VAL A 6 -10.52 4.65 -2.90
C VAL A 6 -10.68 4.59 -1.39
N GLU A 7 -11.42 5.54 -0.82
CA GLU A 7 -11.74 5.53 0.61
C GLU A 7 -12.60 4.32 0.96
N VAL A 8 -12.24 3.62 2.03
CA VAL A 8 -12.94 2.42 2.52
C VAL A 8 -13.26 2.58 4.01
N PRO A 9 -14.29 1.88 4.51
CA PRO A 9 -14.61 1.92 5.93
C PRO A 9 -13.44 1.42 6.80
N THR A 10 -13.21 2.04 7.95
CA THR A 10 -12.12 1.66 8.89
C THR A 10 -12.18 0.20 9.32
N LYS A 11 -13.39 -0.38 9.41
CA LYS A 11 -13.60 -1.81 9.69
C LYS A 11 -12.90 -2.76 8.71
N THR A 12 -12.52 -2.26 7.52
CA THR A 12 -11.78 -3.02 6.50
C THR A 12 -10.39 -3.43 6.99
N LEU A 13 -9.76 -2.66 7.88
CA LEU A 13 -8.45 -2.97 8.48
C LEU A 13 -8.43 -4.32 9.22
N PHE A 14 -9.56 -4.76 9.78
CA PHE A 14 -9.65 -6.01 10.53
C PHE A 14 -9.92 -7.23 9.65
N LYS A 15 -10.17 -7.05 8.35
CA LYS A 15 -10.51 -8.12 7.39
C LYS A 15 -9.87 -7.85 6.02
N LEU A 16 -8.56 -7.63 6.01
CA LEU A 16 -7.84 -7.33 4.79
C LEU A 16 -7.65 -8.57 3.92
N PRO A 17 -8.10 -8.55 2.65
CA PRO A 17 -7.75 -9.61 1.71
C PRO A 17 -6.23 -9.64 1.51
N PRO A 18 -5.63 -10.81 1.26
CA PRO A 18 -4.23 -10.92 0.86
C PRO A 18 -3.90 -10.02 -0.34
N ASN A 19 -2.64 -9.56 -0.44
CA ASN A 19 -2.19 -8.63 -1.49
C ASN A 19 -3.00 -7.34 -1.59
N THR A 20 -3.46 -6.81 -0.45
CA THR A 20 -4.12 -5.50 -0.38
C THR A 20 -3.17 -4.49 0.25
N VAL A 21 -3.13 -3.29 -0.32
CA VAL A 21 -2.51 -2.13 0.30
C VAL A 21 -3.59 -1.21 0.85
N ILE A 22 -3.42 -0.84 2.11
CA ILE A 22 -4.20 0.19 2.76
C ILE A 22 -3.26 1.28 3.26
N ALA A 23 -3.60 2.53 2.96
CA ALA A 23 -3.03 3.69 3.63
C ALA A 23 -4.00 4.15 4.73
N VAL A 24 -3.49 4.34 5.93
CA VAL A 24 -4.21 4.99 7.03
C VAL A 24 -3.63 6.39 7.17
N ILE A 25 -4.45 7.40 6.94
CA ILE A 25 -4.04 8.80 6.89
C ILE A 25 -4.75 9.49 8.04
N SER A 26 -4.00 10.04 8.98
CA SER A 26 -4.50 11.03 9.94
C SER A 26 -4.17 12.41 9.39
N ASP A 27 -5.17 13.28 9.25
CA ASP A 27 -4.92 14.66 8.88
C ASP A 27 -4.47 15.51 10.07
N ASP A 28 -4.29 16.81 9.83
CA ASP A 28 -3.86 17.80 10.81
C ASP A 28 -4.87 18.02 11.95
N LYS A 29 -6.12 17.56 11.77
CA LYS A 29 -7.19 17.61 12.77
C LYS A 29 -7.35 16.28 13.51
N GLY A 30 -6.59 15.26 13.15
CA GLY A 30 -6.71 13.92 13.71
C GLY A 30 -7.83 13.08 13.10
N GLU A 31 -8.45 13.52 12.00
CA GLU A 31 -9.42 12.67 11.29
C GLU A 31 -8.70 11.54 10.57
N ILE A 32 -9.19 10.32 10.77
CA ILE A 32 -8.59 9.12 10.18
C ILE A 32 -9.37 8.73 8.94
N ARG A 33 -8.67 8.68 7.81
CA ARG A 33 -9.15 8.12 6.53
C ARG A 33 -8.41 6.84 6.22
N VAL A 34 -9.15 5.85 5.75
CA VAL A 34 -8.61 4.57 5.32
C VAL A 34 -8.78 4.45 3.82
N VAL A 35 -7.68 4.31 3.10
CA VAL A 35 -7.67 4.33 1.63
C VAL A 35 -7.11 3.02 1.11
N LYS A 36 -7.89 2.32 0.27
CA LYS A 36 -7.39 1.18 -0.49
C LYS A 36 -6.63 1.68 -1.70
N VAL A 37 -5.36 1.31 -1.80
CA VAL A 37 -4.44 1.79 -2.84
C VAL A 37 -4.44 0.83 -4.03
N ASP A 38 -4.53 1.38 -5.24
CA ASP A 38 -4.32 0.66 -6.49
C ASP A 38 -2.82 0.46 -6.75
N HIS A 39 -2.25 -0.50 -6.03
CA HIS A 39 -0.84 -0.87 -6.14
C HIS A 39 -0.49 -1.57 -7.47
N GLY A 40 -1.48 -2.02 -8.25
CA GLY A 40 -1.26 -2.56 -9.60
C GLY A 40 -0.90 -1.47 -10.62
N SER A 41 -1.13 -0.20 -10.28
CA SER A 41 -0.73 0.94 -11.11
C SER A 41 0.75 1.30 -11.01
N ILE A 42 1.50 0.64 -10.13
CA ILE A 42 2.91 0.96 -9.84
C ILE A 42 3.81 0.20 -10.83
N PRO A 43 4.83 0.87 -11.40
CA PRO A 43 5.78 0.22 -12.31
C PRO A 43 6.45 -1.00 -11.66
N LYS A 44 6.70 -2.05 -12.46
CA LYS A 44 7.23 -3.34 -12.00
C LYS A 44 8.62 -3.24 -11.36
N ASP A 45 9.40 -2.24 -11.75
CA ASP A 45 10.77 -2.05 -11.31
C ASP A 45 10.90 -1.01 -10.19
N GLU A 46 9.77 -0.58 -9.62
CA GLU A 46 9.73 0.37 -8.51
C GLU A 46 9.26 -0.30 -7.22
N SER A 47 9.89 0.08 -6.11
CA SER A 47 9.44 -0.36 -4.78
C SER A 47 8.10 0.28 -4.43
N PHE A 48 7.15 -0.50 -3.93
CA PHE A 48 5.87 0.03 -3.45
C PHE A 48 6.05 0.90 -2.19
N LEU A 49 6.85 0.42 -1.24
CA LEU A 49 7.17 1.12 0.01
C LEU A 49 8.54 0.67 0.50
N LYS A 50 9.42 1.62 0.82
CA LYS A 50 10.72 1.39 1.46
C LYS A 50 10.64 1.80 2.93
N VAL A 51 11.07 0.93 3.83
CA VAL A 51 11.21 1.22 5.26
C VAL A 51 12.61 0.78 5.73
N ALA A 52 13.03 1.19 6.93
CA ALA A 52 14.40 1.03 7.43
C ALA A 52 14.90 -0.43 7.62
N GLY A 53 14.21 -1.45 7.09
CA GLY A 53 14.59 -2.86 7.17
C GLY A 53 14.16 -3.72 5.98
N GLY A 54 13.72 -3.12 4.88
CA GLY A 54 13.25 -3.85 3.69
C GLY A 54 12.20 -3.08 2.90
N CYS A 55 11.63 -3.74 1.90
CA CYS A 55 10.57 -3.16 1.09
C CYS A 55 9.60 -4.23 0.58
N PHE A 56 8.42 -3.76 0.19
CA PHE A 56 7.50 -4.53 -0.63
C PHE A 56 7.76 -4.27 -2.11
N VAL A 57 7.92 -5.35 -2.88
CA VAL A 57 8.15 -5.31 -4.33
C VAL A 57 6.97 -5.99 -5.05
N PRO A 58 6.46 -5.41 -6.16
CA PRO A 58 5.45 -6.04 -6.98
C PRO A 58 6.07 -7.18 -7.83
N VAL A 59 5.77 -8.44 -7.48
CA VAL A 59 6.21 -9.62 -8.25
C VAL A 59 4.99 -10.35 -8.78
N ASN A 60 4.82 -10.36 -10.11
CA ASN A 60 3.68 -11.01 -10.78
C ASN A 60 2.30 -10.61 -10.20
N GLY A 61 2.11 -9.32 -9.90
CA GLY A 61 0.85 -8.79 -9.35
C GLY A 61 0.62 -9.09 -7.86
N ARG A 62 1.63 -9.58 -7.15
CA ARG A 62 1.62 -9.80 -5.69
C ARG A 62 2.64 -8.89 -5.02
N LEU A 63 2.37 -8.52 -3.77
CA LEU A 63 3.34 -7.79 -2.95
C LEU A 63 4.16 -8.77 -2.14
N VAL A 64 5.47 -8.76 -2.37
CA VAL A 64 6.42 -9.64 -1.70
C VAL A 64 7.37 -8.80 -0.85
N TRP A 65 7.55 -9.19 0.40
CA TRP A 65 8.53 -8.57 1.29
C TRP A 65 9.94 -9.07 0.95
N VAL A 66 10.90 -8.15 0.80
CA VAL A 66 12.31 -8.45 0.51
C VAL A 66 13.24 -7.64 1.43
N ASN A 67 14.34 -8.27 1.82
CA ASN A 67 15.40 -7.66 2.63
C ASN A 67 16.77 -8.31 2.26
N PRO A 68 17.75 -7.56 1.74
CA PRO A 68 17.74 -6.12 1.47
C PRO A 68 16.83 -5.75 0.29
N CYS A 69 16.49 -4.46 0.15
CA CYS A 69 15.77 -3.97 -1.02
C CYS A 69 16.59 -4.15 -2.30
N PRO A 70 16.02 -4.70 -3.39
CA PRO A 70 16.64 -4.64 -4.69
C PRO A 70 16.77 -3.17 -5.10
N TYR A 71 17.94 -2.83 -5.64
CA TYR A 71 18.35 -1.46 -5.97
C TYR A 71 17.43 -0.84 -7.03
#